data_AF-A0A7C6ZUD1-F1
#
_entry.id   AF-A0A7C6ZUD1-F1
#
_cell.length_a   1.000
_cell.length_b   1.000
_cell.length_c   1.000
_cell.angle_alpha   90.00
_cell.angle_beta   90.00
_cell.angle_gamma   90.00
#
_symmetry.space_group_name_H-M   'P 1'
#
loop_
_entity.id
_entity.type
_entity.pdbx_description
1 polymer ?
#
loop_
_entity_poly.entity_id
_entity_poly.type
_entity_poly.pdbx_seq_one_letter_code
_entity_poly.pdbx_strand_id
1 'polypeptide(L)'
;MNPQPTNRSDLLRLIQTTRAELLSTIDAVPPDRREEPLPSGLSVKDLLAHVAFWERYLLDRLEAAAAGRDVASLPYDIDAEVDAINARVLAQHQSQSWEVIWFDFEDVHRRALAVIEQLGEADIFDPARSRAVIGDDAHTVFAHIYAETAEHFAEHAAEIRAWLAGASPTLRTGADLCPIVRPEASYAGLQGLNYFAGVSAQNVGSQAICMHLLKMPPGVRARAHLHENHETAIYLISGQAAMWYGPNLEHHLEMQAGEFLYIPAGVPHLPYNPSPDQEAVAVLARTDPNEQESVRLLPELEELARMASI
;
A
#
# COMPACT_ATOMS: atom_id res chain seq x y z
N MET A 1 -0.62 -1.52 12.74
CA MET A 1 -0.52 -0.05 12.67
C MET A 1 0.41 0.43 13.77
N ASN A 2 1.50 1.10 13.43
CA ASN A 2 2.24 1.88 14.42
C ASN A 2 1.32 3.00 14.94
N PRO A 3 1.32 3.30 16.24
CA PRO A 3 0.52 4.40 16.77
C PRO A 3 0.96 5.71 16.12
N GLN A 4 0.00 6.53 15.71
CA GLN A 4 0.24 7.85 15.15
C GLN A 4 1.07 8.69 16.15
N PRO A 5 2.15 9.37 15.71
CA PRO A 5 2.94 10.21 16.60
C PRO A 5 2.08 11.28 17.28
N THR A 6 2.25 11.45 18.59
CA THR A 6 1.51 12.43 19.41
C THR A 6 2.39 13.57 19.94
N ASN A 7 3.68 13.54 19.61
CA ASN A 7 4.66 14.57 19.94
C ASN A 7 5.72 14.64 18.83
N ARG A 8 6.44 15.77 18.78
CA ARG A 8 7.45 16.04 17.75
C ARG A 8 8.59 15.02 17.73
N SER A 9 8.98 14.50 18.90
CA SER A 9 10.10 13.54 18.99
C SER A 9 9.77 12.21 18.33
N ASP A 10 8.54 11.71 18.50
CA ASP A 10 8.08 10.50 17.85
C ASP A 10 7.86 10.72 16.35
N LEU A 11 7.39 11.90 15.93
CA LEU A 11 7.28 12.27 14.52
C LEU A 11 8.66 12.29 13.84
N LEU A 12 9.65 12.96 14.43
CA LEU A 12 11.02 13.00 13.91
C LEU A 12 11.64 11.60 13.79
N ARG A 13 11.42 10.73 14.79
CA ARG A 13 11.89 9.34 14.74
C ARG A 13 11.25 8.59 13.56
N LEU A 14 9.96 8.79 13.33
CA LEU A 14 9.24 8.16 12.22
C LEU A 14 9.75 8.63 10.86
N ILE A 15 9.95 9.93 10.69
CA ILE A 15 10.55 10.54 9.48
C ILE A 15 11.94 9.96 9.22
N GLN A 16 12.79 9.92 10.25
CA GLN A 16 14.15 9.38 10.11
C GLN A 16 14.16 7.88 9.78
N THR A 17 13.24 7.10 10.35
CA THR A 17 13.13 5.66 10.11
C THR A 17 12.72 5.37 8.68
N THR A 18 11.63 6.00 8.23
CA THR A 18 11.10 5.84 6.86
C THR A 18 12.06 6.40 5.81
N ARG A 19 12.77 7.51 6.10
CA ARG A 19 13.84 8.01 5.24
C ARG A 19 15.00 7.02 5.12
N ALA A 20 15.45 6.43 6.23
CA ALA A 20 16.51 5.43 6.21
C ALA A 20 16.12 4.18 5.41
N GLU A 21 14.85 3.76 5.49
CA GLU A 21 14.31 2.67 4.67
C GLU A 21 14.29 3.01 3.18
N LEU A 22 13.89 4.23 2.81
CA LEU A 22 13.94 4.72 1.44
C LEU A 22 15.37 4.74 0.90
N LEU A 23 16.32 5.32 1.65
CA LEU A 23 17.74 5.36 1.27
C LEU A 23 18.33 3.96 1.09
N SER A 24 18.08 3.05 2.04
CA SER A 24 18.50 1.65 1.94
C SER A 24 17.94 0.96 0.68
N THR A 25 16.70 1.28 0.33
CA THR A 25 16.06 0.73 -0.87
C THR A 25 16.69 1.31 -2.15
N ILE A 26 17.01 2.60 -2.17
CA ILE A 26 17.68 3.25 -3.31
C ILE A 26 19.12 2.73 -3.48
N ASP A 27 19.84 2.50 -2.38
CA ASP A 27 21.20 1.93 -2.39
C ASP A 27 21.21 0.51 -2.98
N ALA A 28 20.11 -0.23 -2.86
CA ALA A 28 19.95 -1.54 -3.47
C ALA A 28 19.70 -1.48 -4.99
N VAL A 29 19.41 -0.31 -5.58
CA VAL A 29 19.17 -0.14 -7.01
C VAL A 29 20.50 -0.07 -7.77
N PRO A 30 20.78 -1.00 -8.71
CA PRO A 30 21.97 -0.93 -9.56
C PRO A 30 22.01 0.38 -10.37
N PRO A 31 23.17 1.05 -10.51
CA PRO A 31 23.25 2.34 -11.18
C PRO A 31 22.69 2.37 -12.61
N ASP A 32 22.86 1.28 -13.36
CA ASP A 32 22.37 1.10 -14.72
C ASP A 32 20.85 0.93 -14.82
N ARG A 33 20.17 0.67 -13.70
CA ARG A 33 18.73 0.47 -13.63
C ARG A 33 17.96 1.65 -13.03
N ARG A 34 18.63 2.73 -12.63
CA ARG A 34 17.99 3.91 -11.98
C ARG A 34 17.04 4.68 -12.90
N GLU A 35 17.18 4.51 -14.21
CA GLU A 35 16.32 5.12 -15.23
C GLU A 35 15.31 4.12 -15.84
N GLU A 36 15.28 2.87 -15.36
CA GLU A 36 14.23 1.92 -15.75
C GLU A 36 12.89 2.31 -15.12
N PRO A 37 11.77 2.07 -15.82
CA PRO A 37 10.45 2.41 -15.30
C PRO A 37 10.02 1.49 -14.15
N LEU A 38 9.58 2.12 -13.06
CA LEU A 38 8.88 1.53 -11.93
C LEU A 38 7.39 1.30 -12.27
N PRO A 39 6.63 0.54 -11.44
CA PRO A 39 5.20 0.31 -11.63
C PRO A 39 4.34 1.55 -11.90
N SER A 40 4.67 2.70 -11.32
CA SER A 40 4.02 4.00 -11.60
C SER A 40 4.28 4.55 -13.01
N GLY A 41 5.27 4.02 -13.72
CA GLY A 41 5.79 4.56 -14.98
C GLY A 41 6.94 5.56 -14.81
N LEU A 42 7.22 6.02 -13.58
CA LEU A 42 8.38 6.85 -13.25
C LEU A 42 9.63 6.00 -13.15
N SER A 43 10.82 6.55 -13.42
CA SER A 43 12.07 5.90 -13.00
C SER A 43 12.40 6.19 -11.53
N VAL A 44 13.39 5.49 -10.96
CA VAL A 44 13.90 5.83 -9.61
C VAL A 44 14.39 7.28 -9.59
N LYS A 45 15.06 7.74 -10.65
CA LYS A 45 15.48 9.16 -10.78
C LYS A 45 14.30 10.11 -10.73
N ASP A 46 13.23 9.81 -11.48
CA ASP A 46 12.03 10.66 -11.53
C ASP A 46 11.30 10.67 -10.20
N LEU A 47 11.24 9.53 -9.50
CA LEU A 47 10.67 9.40 -8.17
C LEU A 47 11.41 10.27 -7.16
N LEU A 48 12.75 10.32 -7.18
CA LEU A 48 13.51 11.19 -6.28
C LEU A 48 13.20 12.67 -6.53
N ALA A 49 13.06 13.08 -7.79
CA ALA A 49 12.66 14.44 -8.15
C ALA A 49 11.24 14.77 -7.67
N HIS A 50 10.32 13.81 -7.80
CA HIS A 50 8.95 13.92 -7.29
C HIS A 50 8.92 14.10 -5.76
N VAL A 51 9.63 13.24 -5.01
CA VAL A 51 9.73 13.36 -3.54
C VAL A 51 10.37 14.69 -3.14
N ALA A 52 11.45 15.08 -3.80
CA ALA A 52 12.14 16.34 -3.49
C ALA A 52 11.25 17.56 -3.71
N PHE A 53 10.41 17.56 -4.75
CA PHE A 53 9.48 18.64 -5.02
C PHE A 53 8.44 18.81 -3.91
N TRP A 54 7.83 17.71 -3.47
CA TRP A 54 6.78 17.74 -2.44
C TRP A 54 7.34 18.09 -1.05
N GLU A 55 8.53 17.59 -0.73
CA GLU A 55 9.25 18.02 0.48
C GLU A 55 9.68 19.50 0.42
N ARG A 56 10.04 20.02 -0.78
CA ARG A 56 10.32 21.45 -0.99
C ARG A 56 9.06 22.30 -0.80
N TYR A 57 7.94 21.82 -1.31
CA TYR A 57 6.63 22.44 -1.15
C TYR A 57 6.25 22.60 0.33
N LEU A 58 6.52 21.59 1.17
CA LEU A 58 6.39 21.66 2.62
C LEU A 58 7.40 22.66 3.22
N LEU A 59 8.67 22.52 2.88
CA LEU A 59 9.77 23.33 3.42
C LEU A 59 9.54 24.83 3.21
N ASP A 60 9.13 25.24 2.01
CA ASP A 60 8.89 26.66 1.69
C ASP A 60 7.81 27.28 2.59
N ARG A 61 6.79 26.49 2.96
CA ARG A 61 5.73 26.91 3.89
C ARG A 61 6.27 27.06 5.29
N LEU A 62 7.00 26.06 5.77
CA LEU A 62 7.59 26.10 7.11
C LEU A 62 8.61 27.26 7.25
N GLU A 63 9.45 27.50 6.25
CA GLU A 63 10.38 28.63 6.23
C GLU A 63 9.66 29.97 6.14
N ALA A 64 8.57 30.07 5.36
CA ALA A 64 7.75 31.28 5.30
C ALA A 64 7.11 31.58 6.66
N ALA A 65 6.50 30.60 7.31
CA ALA A 65 5.89 30.74 8.63
C ALA A 65 6.94 31.14 9.69
N ALA A 66 8.10 30.48 9.71
CA ALA A 66 9.19 30.80 10.64
C ALA A 66 9.73 32.22 10.44
N ALA A 67 9.70 32.73 9.21
CA ALA A 67 10.07 34.10 8.88
C ALA A 67 8.93 35.14 9.05
N GLY A 68 7.74 34.71 9.47
CA GLY A 68 6.56 35.58 9.59
C GLY A 68 6.04 36.10 8.24
N ARG A 69 6.34 35.40 7.14
CA ARG A 69 5.82 35.70 5.81
C ARG A 69 4.45 35.06 5.61
N ASP A 70 3.64 35.65 4.74
CA ASP A 70 2.35 35.08 4.37
C ASP A 70 2.52 33.79 3.56
N VAL A 71 2.20 32.65 4.17
CA VAL A 71 2.31 31.32 3.57
C VAL A 71 1.36 31.15 2.38
N ALA A 72 0.17 31.77 2.45
CA ALA A 72 -0.82 31.69 1.38
C ALA A 72 -0.40 32.44 0.09
N SER A 73 0.65 33.26 0.17
CA SER A 73 1.20 34.00 -0.98
C SER A 73 2.22 33.21 -1.79
N LEU A 74 2.60 32.01 -1.34
CA LEU A 74 3.56 31.17 -2.05
C LEU A 74 3.00 30.70 -3.42
N PRO A 75 3.85 30.55 -4.45
CA PRO A 75 3.42 30.33 -5.84
C PRO A 75 3.01 28.88 -6.14
N TYR A 76 2.34 28.21 -5.20
CA TYR A 76 1.88 26.84 -5.33
C TYR A 76 0.36 26.82 -5.49
N ASP A 77 -0.10 26.70 -6.74
CA ASP A 77 -1.51 26.48 -7.05
C ASP A 77 -1.78 24.96 -7.08
N ILE A 78 -2.09 24.41 -5.90
CA ILE A 78 -2.36 22.97 -5.71
C ILE A 78 -3.83 22.60 -5.83
N ASP A 79 -4.74 23.57 -5.78
CA ASP A 79 -6.18 23.35 -5.95
C ASP A 79 -6.55 23.01 -7.42
N ALA A 80 -5.60 23.18 -8.36
CA ALA A 80 -5.82 23.10 -9.79
C ALA A 80 -4.99 22.01 -10.50
N GLU A 81 -5.08 20.74 -10.06
CA GLU A 81 -4.53 19.53 -10.72
C GLU A 81 -3.10 19.13 -10.27
N VAL A 82 -3.03 18.37 -9.16
CA VAL A 82 -1.81 17.67 -8.67
C VAL A 82 -1.09 16.91 -9.81
N ASP A 83 -1.85 16.31 -10.72
CA ASP A 83 -1.32 15.60 -11.90
C ASP A 83 -0.54 16.54 -12.84
N ALA A 84 -1.03 17.76 -13.05
CA ALA A 84 -0.35 18.76 -13.88
C ALA A 84 0.95 19.23 -13.24
N ILE A 85 0.98 19.34 -11.90
CA ILE A 85 2.19 19.64 -11.14
C ILE A 85 3.20 18.50 -11.32
N ASN A 86 2.79 17.25 -11.10
CA ASN A 86 3.65 16.08 -11.26
C ASN A 86 4.22 15.99 -12.69
N ALA A 87 3.40 16.21 -13.71
CA ALA A 87 3.85 16.22 -15.11
C ALA A 87 4.87 17.34 -15.39
N ARG A 88 4.69 18.53 -14.80
CA ARG A 88 5.63 19.64 -14.93
C ARG A 88 6.96 19.36 -14.23
N VAL A 89 6.92 18.80 -13.02
CA VAL A 89 8.11 18.38 -12.26
C VAL A 89 8.89 17.36 -13.10
N LEU A 90 8.21 16.31 -13.59
CA LEU A 90 8.83 15.32 -14.47
C LEU A 90 9.51 15.97 -15.70
N ALA A 91 8.81 16.87 -16.38
CA ALA A 91 9.35 17.56 -17.55
C ALA A 91 10.58 18.44 -17.23
N GLN A 92 10.62 19.08 -16.05
CA GLN A 92 11.75 19.90 -15.61
C GLN A 92 13.00 19.06 -15.31
N HIS A 93 12.81 17.88 -14.71
CA HIS A 93 13.89 17.03 -14.22
C HIS A 93 14.37 15.97 -15.23
N GLN A 94 13.60 15.68 -16.28
CA GLN A 94 13.92 14.63 -17.27
C GLN A 94 15.34 14.76 -17.87
N SER A 95 15.80 16.00 -18.10
CA SER A 95 17.12 16.27 -18.68
C SER A 95 18.27 16.35 -17.66
N GLN A 96 17.97 16.29 -16.36
CA GLN A 96 18.96 16.40 -15.30
C GLN A 96 19.63 15.05 -15.03
N SER A 97 20.89 15.11 -14.57
CA SER A 97 21.65 13.92 -14.20
C SER A 97 21.22 13.41 -12.82
N TRP A 98 21.52 12.14 -12.55
CA TRP A 98 21.31 11.53 -11.25
C TRP A 98 21.90 12.36 -10.11
N GLU A 99 23.11 12.90 -10.27
CA GLU A 99 23.82 13.67 -9.25
C GLU A 99 23.10 14.97 -8.89
N VAL A 100 22.49 15.63 -9.87
CA VAL A 100 21.70 16.86 -9.64
C VAL A 100 20.44 16.52 -8.85
N ILE A 101 19.72 15.48 -9.25
CA ILE A 101 18.50 15.04 -8.56
C ILE A 101 18.82 14.57 -7.14
N TRP A 102 19.86 13.77 -6.98
CA TRP A 102 20.33 13.28 -5.69
C TRP A 102 20.72 14.42 -4.75
N PHE A 103 21.43 15.42 -5.26
CA PHE A 103 21.81 16.59 -4.47
C PHE A 103 20.59 17.35 -3.95
N ASP A 104 19.61 17.64 -4.80
CA ASP A 104 18.40 18.37 -4.37
C ASP A 104 17.56 17.53 -3.38
N PHE A 105 17.42 16.23 -3.66
CA PHE A 105 16.73 15.26 -2.79
C PHE A 105 17.33 15.14 -1.38
N GLU A 106 18.65 15.27 -1.25
CA GLU A 106 19.32 15.29 0.06
C GLU A 106 19.28 16.69 0.71
N ASP A 107 19.46 17.77 -0.07
CA ASP A 107 19.45 19.14 0.45
C ASP A 107 18.08 19.52 1.03
N VAL A 108 17.01 19.22 0.30
CA VAL A 108 15.65 19.55 0.71
C VAL A 108 15.29 18.84 2.01
N HIS A 109 15.60 17.54 2.13
CA HIS A 109 15.34 16.76 3.33
C HIS A 109 16.09 17.31 4.54
N ARG A 110 17.39 17.58 4.39
CA ARG A 110 18.22 18.15 5.45
C ARG A 110 17.65 19.48 5.96
N ARG A 111 17.15 20.33 5.07
CA ARG A 111 16.55 21.63 5.43
C ARG A 111 15.18 21.46 6.06
N ALA A 112 14.31 20.61 5.51
CA ALA A 112 13.00 20.30 6.05
C ALA A 112 13.10 19.77 7.48
N LEU A 113 13.95 18.77 7.71
CA LEU A 113 14.18 18.20 9.02
C LEU A 113 14.66 19.26 10.03
N ALA A 114 15.61 20.11 9.64
CA ALA A 114 16.11 21.18 10.50
C ALA A 114 15.03 22.19 10.90
N VAL A 115 14.07 22.50 10.03
CA VAL A 115 12.94 23.39 10.37
C VAL A 115 11.93 22.68 11.27
N ILE A 116 11.58 21.42 10.96
CA ILE A 116 10.64 20.61 11.75
C ILE A 116 11.15 20.44 13.20
N GLU A 117 12.46 20.26 13.38
CA GLU A 117 13.10 20.18 14.71
C GLU A 117 12.90 21.44 15.56
N GLN A 118 12.69 22.60 14.94
CA GLN A 118 12.51 23.89 15.63
C GLN A 118 11.05 24.26 15.90
N LEU A 119 10.08 23.56 15.28
CA LEU A 119 8.65 23.86 15.46
C LEU A 119 8.18 23.55 16.88
N GLY A 120 7.31 24.40 17.44
CA GLY A 120 6.66 24.10 18.71
C GLY A 120 5.66 22.95 18.59
N GLU A 121 5.39 22.24 19.70
CA GLU A 121 4.39 21.16 19.72
C GLU A 121 3.00 21.67 19.27
N ALA A 122 2.60 22.86 19.72
CA ALA A 122 1.35 23.47 19.28
C ALA A 122 1.35 23.76 17.77
N ASP A 123 2.48 24.22 17.21
CA ASP A 123 2.55 24.49 15.76
C ASP A 123 2.34 23.22 14.92
N ILE A 124 2.72 22.05 15.44
CA ILE A 124 2.54 20.77 14.73
C ILE A 124 1.14 20.18 14.97
N PHE A 125 0.67 20.19 16.22
CA PHE A 125 -0.47 19.38 16.65
C PHE A 125 -1.76 20.15 16.94
N ASP A 126 -1.73 21.48 17.08
CA ASP A 126 -2.94 22.30 17.28
C ASP A 126 -3.52 22.70 15.91
N PRO A 127 -4.74 22.24 15.54
CA PRO A 127 -5.38 22.62 14.29
C PRO A 127 -5.56 24.13 14.11
N ALA A 128 -5.63 24.91 15.19
CA ALA A 128 -5.73 26.37 15.12
C ALA A 128 -4.46 27.03 14.53
N ARG A 129 -3.35 26.28 14.41
CA ARG A 129 -2.08 26.75 13.85
C ARG A 129 -1.94 26.52 12.35
N SER A 130 -2.77 25.66 11.73
CA SER A 130 -2.62 25.27 10.32
C SER A 130 -2.55 26.46 9.35
N ARG A 131 -3.50 27.42 9.44
CA ARG A 131 -3.48 28.64 8.62
C ARG A 131 -2.14 29.38 8.71
N ALA A 132 -1.62 29.52 9.93
CA ALA A 132 -0.43 30.31 10.20
C ALA A 132 0.86 29.61 9.76
N VAL A 133 0.89 28.27 9.79
CA VAL A 133 2.11 27.49 9.55
C VAL A 133 2.18 26.95 8.12
N ILE A 134 1.06 26.48 7.57
CA ILE A 134 1.02 25.86 6.23
C ILE A 134 0.09 26.58 5.24
N GLY A 135 -0.61 27.63 5.67
CA GLY A 135 -1.52 28.40 4.81
C GLY A 135 -2.83 27.69 4.49
N ASP A 136 -3.14 26.60 5.18
CA ASP A 136 -4.29 25.73 4.94
C ASP A 136 -5.13 25.57 6.21
N ASP A 137 -6.45 25.51 6.06
CA ASP A 137 -7.42 25.27 7.13
C ASP A 137 -8.06 23.87 7.06
N ALA A 138 -7.88 23.14 5.95
CA ALA A 138 -8.44 21.82 5.73
C ALA A 138 -7.59 20.71 6.36
N HIS A 139 -6.27 20.87 6.38
CA HIS A 139 -5.33 19.89 6.95
C HIS A 139 -4.60 20.43 8.19
N THR A 140 -4.12 19.52 9.03
CA THR A 140 -3.24 19.87 10.15
C THR A 140 -1.80 19.98 9.68
N VAL A 141 -0.99 20.77 10.38
CA VAL A 141 0.47 20.83 10.14
C VAL A 141 1.10 19.45 10.27
N PHE A 142 0.69 18.67 11.27
CA PHE A 142 1.05 17.26 11.39
C PHE A 142 0.75 16.46 10.12
N ALA A 143 -0.48 16.54 9.59
CA ALA A 143 -0.88 15.75 8.42
C ALA A 143 -0.05 16.10 7.20
N HIS A 144 0.25 17.38 6.99
CA HIS A 144 1.11 17.84 5.89
C HIS A 144 2.56 17.37 6.07
N ILE A 145 3.15 17.51 7.28
CA ILE A 145 4.49 17.00 7.53
C ILE A 145 4.54 15.49 7.29
N TYR A 146 3.56 14.74 7.81
CA TYR A 146 3.49 13.30 7.68
C TYR A 146 3.36 12.85 6.21
N ALA A 147 2.42 13.46 5.47
CA ALA A 147 2.15 13.16 4.07
C ALA A 147 3.39 13.40 3.21
N GLU A 148 4.00 14.59 3.28
CA GLU A 148 5.14 14.96 2.42
C GLU A 148 6.50 14.38 2.89
N THR A 149 6.51 13.57 3.96
CA THR A 149 7.73 12.91 4.45
C THR A 149 7.50 11.44 4.74
N ALA A 150 7.13 11.07 5.97
CA ALA A 150 7.16 9.68 6.42
C ALA A 150 6.27 8.74 5.60
N GLU A 151 5.07 9.19 5.22
CA GLU A 151 4.17 8.41 4.35
C GLU A 151 4.74 8.28 2.94
N HIS A 152 5.15 9.41 2.35
CA HIS A 152 5.73 9.45 1.00
C HIS A 152 6.98 8.59 0.87
N PHE A 153 7.86 8.63 1.87
CA PHE A 153 9.08 7.81 1.89
C PHE A 153 8.74 6.31 1.97
N ALA A 154 7.78 5.94 2.82
CA ALA A 154 7.37 4.55 2.98
C ALA A 154 6.71 3.99 1.71
N GLU A 155 5.83 4.78 1.07
CA GLU A 155 5.16 4.43 -0.19
C GLU A 155 6.17 4.14 -1.29
N HIS A 156 7.09 5.07 -1.55
CA HIS A 156 8.04 4.92 -2.65
C HIS A 156 9.14 3.90 -2.36
N ALA A 157 9.52 3.71 -1.09
CA ALA A 157 10.39 2.59 -0.72
C ALA A 157 9.70 1.25 -1.01
N ALA A 158 8.39 1.14 -0.78
CA ALA A 158 7.64 -0.07 -1.12
C ALA A 158 7.57 -0.30 -2.63
N GLU A 159 7.36 0.75 -3.42
CA GLU A 159 7.35 0.68 -4.88
C GLU A 159 8.68 0.18 -5.45
N ILE A 160 9.80 0.78 -5.03
CA ILE A 160 11.14 0.38 -5.51
C ILE A 160 11.45 -1.06 -5.08
N ARG A 161 11.07 -1.48 -3.87
CA ARG A 161 11.23 -2.88 -3.41
C ARG A 161 10.42 -3.85 -4.28
N ALA A 162 9.17 -3.54 -4.58
CA ALA A 162 8.33 -4.39 -5.42
C ALA A 162 8.92 -4.55 -6.83
N TRP A 163 9.41 -3.45 -7.40
CA TRP A 163 10.08 -3.45 -8.68
C TRP A 163 11.40 -4.24 -8.67
N LEU A 164 12.24 -4.08 -7.65
CA LEU A 164 13.47 -4.88 -7.48
C LEU A 164 13.18 -6.38 -7.33
N ALA A 165 12.04 -6.74 -6.74
CA ALA A 165 11.56 -8.12 -6.62
C ALA A 165 10.99 -8.68 -7.93
N GLY A 166 10.96 -7.90 -9.02
CA GLY A 166 10.54 -8.34 -10.35
C GLY A 166 9.09 -8.04 -10.73
N ALA A 167 8.39 -7.19 -9.96
CA ALA A 167 7.09 -6.68 -10.39
C ALA A 167 7.27 -5.73 -11.60
N SER A 168 6.78 -6.14 -12.78
CA SER A 168 6.86 -5.30 -14.00
C SER A 168 5.56 -4.51 -14.22
N PRO A 169 5.62 -3.21 -14.53
CA PRO A 169 4.49 -2.50 -15.12
C PRO A 169 4.28 -3.01 -16.53
N THR A 170 3.19 -3.72 -16.78
CA THR A 170 2.71 -3.81 -18.17
C THR A 170 1.93 -2.54 -18.43
N LEU A 171 2.58 -1.51 -19.01
CA LEU A 171 1.86 -0.35 -19.56
C LEU A 171 1.01 -0.86 -20.73
N ARG A 172 -0.29 -1.07 -20.48
CA ARG A 172 -1.22 -1.53 -21.50
C ARG A 172 -1.73 -0.34 -22.31
N THR A 173 -1.86 -0.48 -23.63
CA THR A 173 -2.40 0.57 -24.52
C THR A 173 -3.46 -0.01 -25.44
N GLY A 174 -4.38 0.83 -25.95
CA GLY A 174 -5.43 0.38 -26.87
C GLY A 174 -6.37 -0.67 -26.24
N ALA A 175 -6.70 -1.73 -26.98
CA ALA A 175 -7.58 -2.80 -26.49
C ALA A 175 -7.03 -3.55 -25.26
N ASP A 176 -5.72 -3.46 -25.01
CA ASP A 176 -5.08 -4.10 -23.86
C ASP A 176 -5.28 -3.30 -22.57
N LEU A 177 -5.73 -2.03 -22.60
CA LEU A 177 -6.04 -1.24 -21.40
C LEU A 177 -7.05 -1.92 -20.48
N CYS A 178 -7.98 -2.69 -21.05
CA CYS A 178 -9.02 -3.41 -20.31
C CYS A 178 -8.97 -4.89 -20.70
N PRO A 179 -7.96 -5.65 -20.22
CA PRO A 179 -7.73 -7.00 -20.66
C PRO A 179 -8.83 -7.94 -20.17
N ILE A 180 -9.28 -8.84 -21.05
CA ILE A 180 -10.18 -9.93 -20.67
C ILE A 180 -9.32 -11.08 -20.14
N VAL A 181 -9.47 -11.41 -18.85
CA VAL A 181 -8.88 -12.63 -18.28
C VAL A 181 -9.83 -13.80 -18.47
N ARG A 182 -9.34 -14.88 -19.08
CA ARG A 182 -10.08 -16.14 -19.21
C ARG A 182 -9.66 -17.08 -18.07
N PRO A 183 -10.60 -17.68 -17.32
CA PRO A 183 -10.30 -18.53 -16.16
C PRO A 183 -9.88 -19.95 -16.59
N GLU A 184 -8.80 -20.05 -17.36
CA GLU A 184 -8.39 -21.30 -18.04
C GLU A 184 -7.20 -22.00 -17.34
N ALA A 185 -6.45 -21.31 -16.49
CA ALA A 185 -5.32 -21.85 -15.74
C ALA A 185 -5.60 -21.91 -14.23
N SER A 186 -5.40 -23.08 -13.63
CA SER A 186 -5.43 -23.28 -12.17
C SER A 186 -4.00 -23.27 -11.60
N TYR A 187 -3.81 -22.65 -10.45
CA TYR A 187 -2.59 -22.77 -9.65
C TYR A 187 -2.92 -23.24 -8.21
N ALA A 188 -1.95 -23.88 -7.57
CA ALA A 188 -2.08 -24.34 -6.18
C ALA A 188 -1.73 -23.19 -5.22
N GLY A 189 -2.68 -22.76 -4.39
CA GLY A 189 -2.42 -21.74 -3.37
C GLY A 189 -1.76 -22.34 -2.12
N LEU A 190 -1.03 -21.50 -1.38
CA LEU A 190 -0.39 -21.88 -0.11
C LEU A 190 -1.38 -22.41 0.94
N GLN A 191 -2.67 -22.18 0.82
CA GLN A 191 -3.70 -22.65 1.76
C GLN A 191 -4.12 -24.11 1.51
N GLY A 192 -3.60 -24.74 0.44
CA GLY A 192 -3.96 -26.10 0.05
C GLY A 192 -5.22 -26.18 -0.83
N LEU A 193 -5.68 -25.05 -1.37
CA LEU A 193 -6.80 -24.97 -2.31
C LEU A 193 -6.30 -24.64 -3.73
N ASN A 194 -7.05 -25.07 -4.74
CA ASN A 194 -6.80 -24.71 -6.14
C ASN A 194 -7.55 -23.41 -6.47
N TYR A 195 -6.82 -22.43 -6.97
CA TYR A 195 -7.36 -21.15 -7.42
C TYR A 195 -7.28 -21.09 -8.95
N PHE A 196 -8.30 -20.52 -9.59
CA PHE A 196 -8.22 -20.14 -11.00
C PHE A 196 -7.75 -18.70 -11.12
N ALA A 197 -6.87 -18.46 -12.11
CA ALA A 197 -6.36 -17.13 -12.43
C ALA A 197 -7.52 -16.18 -12.78
N GLY A 198 -7.71 -15.16 -11.94
CA GLY A 198 -8.66 -14.07 -12.13
C GLY A 198 -7.92 -12.75 -12.36
N VAL A 199 -8.27 -11.67 -11.67
CA VAL A 199 -7.54 -10.38 -11.77
C VAL A 199 -6.42 -10.34 -10.73
N SER A 200 -5.18 -10.08 -11.13
CA SER A 200 -4.03 -9.89 -10.21
C SER A 200 -2.98 -8.92 -10.78
N ALA A 201 -2.00 -8.55 -9.95
CA ALA A 201 -0.80 -7.82 -10.37
C ALA A 201 -0.03 -8.60 -11.44
N GLN A 202 0.12 -9.91 -11.26
CA GLN A 202 0.95 -10.77 -12.09
C GLN A 202 0.40 -10.95 -13.51
N ASN A 203 -0.93 -10.95 -13.67
CA ASN A 203 -1.55 -11.20 -14.98
C ASN A 203 -2.08 -9.96 -15.69
N VAL A 204 -2.61 -8.97 -14.95
CA VAL A 204 -3.18 -7.74 -15.53
C VAL A 204 -2.50 -6.46 -15.07
N GLY A 205 -1.58 -6.52 -14.12
CA GLY A 205 -0.91 -5.34 -13.57
C GLY A 205 -1.79 -4.56 -12.59
N SER A 206 -2.75 -5.23 -11.95
CA SER A 206 -3.57 -4.59 -10.90
C SER A 206 -2.69 -4.09 -9.74
N GLN A 207 -3.00 -2.90 -9.22
CA GLN A 207 -2.22 -2.27 -8.14
C GLN A 207 -2.89 -2.38 -6.76
N ALA A 208 -4.21 -2.50 -6.71
CA ALA A 208 -4.97 -2.41 -5.46
C ALA A 208 -5.97 -3.54 -5.24
N ILE A 209 -6.27 -4.33 -6.28
CA ILE A 209 -7.29 -5.37 -6.19
C ILE A 209 -6.78 -6.70 -6.76
N CYS A 210 -7.18 -7.79 -6.14
CA CYS A 210 -7.09 -9.12 -6.71
C CYS A 210 -8.45 -9.79 -6.60
N MET A 211 -8.84 -10.56 -7.61
CA MET A 211 -10.11 -11.28 -7.62
C MET A 211 -9.95 -12.65 -8.26
N HIS A 212 -10.29 -13.73 -7.56
CA HIS A 212 -10.17 -15.10 -8.06
C HIS A 212 -11.46 -15.90 -7.98
N LEU A 213 -11.50 -16.96 -8.77
CA LEU A 213 -12.50 -18.02 -8.63
C LEU A 213 -11.88 -19.16 -7.80
N LEU A 214 -12.51 -19.44 -6.67
CA LEU A 214 -12.15 -20.55 -5.78
C LEU A 214 -13.11 -21.70 -6.00
N LYS A 215 -12.55 -22.91 -6.11
CA LYS A 215 -13.32 -24.16 -6.14
C LYS A 215 -12.84 -25.06 -5.02
N MET A 216 -13.76 -25.44 -4.15
CA MET A 216 -13.50 -26.29 -3.01
C MET A 216 -14.18 -27.65 -3.23
N PRO A 217 -13.42 -28.72 -3.51
CA PRO A 217 -13.98 -30.07 -3.60
C PRO A 217 -14.76 -30.47 -2.34
N PRO A 218 -15.67 -31.47 -2.44
CA PRO A 218 -16.39 -31.97 -1.28
C PRO A 218 -15.46 -32.38 -0.13
N GLY A 219 -15.80 -31.99 1.09
CA GLY A 219 -15.03 -32.29 2.29
C GLY A 219 -13.64 -31.64 2.39
N VAL A 220 -13.23 -30.82 1.42
CA VAL A 220 -11.90 -30.19 1.45
C VAL A 220 -11.84 -29.18 2.58
N ARG A 221 -10.68 -29.10 3.22
CA ARG A 221 -10.38 -28.12 4.26
C ARG A 221 -9.05 -27.46 3.96
N ALA A 222 -9.01 -26.14 4.08
CA ALA A 222 -7.78 -25.38 3.97
C ALA A 222 -6.89 -25.55 5.22
N ARG A 223 -5.71 -24.95 5.23
CA ARG A 223 -4.91 -24.75 6.45
C ARG A 223 -5.39 -23.52 7.22
N ALA A 224 -5.21 -23.53 8.55
CA ALA A 224 -5.55 -22.38 9.37
C ALA A 224 -4.61 -21.22 9.02
N HIS A 225 -5.16 -20.04 8.80
CA HIS A 225 -4.37 -18.91 8.34
C HIS A 225 -4.99 -17.56 8.68
N LEU A 226 -4.21 -16.50 8.51
CA LEU A 226 -4.68 -15.12 8.50
C LEU A 226 -4.04 -14.35 7.34
N HIS A 227 -4.71 -13.28 6.94
CA HIS A 227 -4.24 -12.29 5.98
C HIS A 227 -3.69 -11.10 6.75
N GLU A 228 -2.36 -10.86 6.75
CA GLU A 228 -1.79 -9.82 7.63
C GLU A 228 -2.16 -8.40 7.20
N ASN A 229 -2.24 -8.17 5.89
CA ASN A 229 -2.26 -6.83 5.31
C ASN A 229 -3.42 -6.59 4.33
N HIS A 230 -4.38 -7.52 4.23
CA HIS A 230 -5.52 -7.34 3.34
C HIS A 230 -6.83 -7.88 3.89
N GLU A 231 -7.90 -7.24 3.45
CA GLU A 231 -9.27 -7.62 3.73
C GLU A 231 -9.76 -8.51 2.58
N THR A 232 -10.70 -9.41 2.86
CA THR A 232 -11.27 -10.32 1.87
C THR A 232 -12.79 -10.25 1.85
N ALA A 233 -13.36 -10.10 0.66
CA ALA A 233 -14.78 -10.25 0.40
C ALA A 233 -15.02 -11.50 -0.46
N ILE A 234 -16.00 -12.31 -0.11
CA ILE A 234 -16.31 -13.56 -0.79
C ILE A 234 -17.79 -13.57 -1.14
N TYR A 235 -18.11 -13.98 -2.37
CA TYR A 235 -19.47 -14.29 -2.81
C TYR A 235 -19.55 -15.77 -3.21
N LEU A 236 -20.42 -16.53 -2.55
CA LEU A 236 -20.57 -17.96 -2.83
C LEU A 236 -21.55 -18.14 -4.00
N ILE A 237 -21.04 -18.58 -5.15
CA ILE A 237 -21.82 -18.79 -6.37
C ILE A 237 -22.70 -20.04 -6.23
N SER A 238 -22.11 -21.15 -5.75
CA SER A 238 -22.81 -22.44 -5.62
C SER A 238 -22.20 -23.31 -4.54
N GLY A 239 -22.99 -24.26 -4.03
CA GLY A 239 -22.59 -25.17 -2.95
C GLY A 239 -22.73 -24.54 -1.58
N GLN A 240 -21.97 -25.05 -0.61
CA GLN A 240 -21.93 -24.57 0.77
C GLN A 240 -20.48 -24.42 1.21
N ALA A 241 -20.20 -23.42 2.02
CA ALA A 241 -18.91 -23.23 2.65
C ALA A 241 -19.11 -22.99 4.15
N ALA A 242 -18.13 -23.36 4.95
CA ALA A 242 -18.16 -23.11 6.38
C ALA A 242 -16.77 -22.74 6.88
N MET A 243 -16.70 -22.06 8.01
CA MET A 243 -15.45 -21.51 8.50
C MET A 243 -15.45 -21.40 10.02
N TRP A 244 -14.36 -21.86 10.64
CA TRP A 244 -14.02 -21.42 11.99
C TRP A 244 -13.21 -20.14 11.94
N TYR A 245 -13.43 -19.23 12.89
CA TYR A 245 -12.73 -17.95 12.94
C TYR A 245 -12.58 -17.42 14.37
N GLY A 246 -11.70 -16.43 14.52
CA GLY A 246 -11.34 -15.83 15.80
C GLY A 246 -9.94 -16.23 16.25
N PRO A 247 -9.37 -15.55 17.27
CA PRO A 247 -7.99 -15.78 17.72
C PRO A 247 -7.61 -17.24 17.99
N ASN A 248 -8.59 -18.07 18.38
CA ASN A 248 -8.44 -19.49 18.68
C ASN A 248 -9.36 -20.39 17.83
N LEU A 249 -9.90 -19.89 16.71
CA LEU A 249 -10.91 -20.57 15.90
C LEU A 249 -12.18 -20.94 16.69
N GLU A 250 -12.56 -20.11 17.66
CA GLU A 250 -13.64 -20.36 18.63
C GLU A 250 -15.05 -20.05 18.11
N HIS A 251 -15.17 -19.32 17.00
CA HIS A 251 -16.43 -19.03 16.36
C HIS A 251 -16.60 -19.87 15.09
N HIS A 252 -17.84 -20.14 14.70
CA HIS A 252 -18.16 -20.92 13.50
C HIS A 252 -19.31 -20.25 12.74
N LEU A 253 -19.21 -20.30 11.42
CA LEU A 253 -20.27 -19.88 10.51
C LEU A 253 -20.42 -20.84 9.35
N GLU A 254 -21.59 -20.81 8.75
CA GLU A 254 -21.92 -21.48 7.50
C GLU A 254 -22.42 -20.45 6.49
N MET A 255 -22.11 -20.68 5.22
CA MET A 255 -22.40 -19.81 4.11
C MET A 255 -23.08 -20.62 3.01
N GLN A 256 -24.20 -20.09 2.52
CA GLN A 256 -25.03 -20.67 1.46
C GLN A 256 -24.83 -19.90 0.15
N ALA A 257 -25.17 -20.55 -0.97
CA ALA A 257 -25.08 -19.91 -2.28
C ALA A 257 -25.93 -18.62 -2.32
N GLY A 258 -25.34 -17.54 -2.84
CA GLY A 258 -25.95 -16.22 -2.90
C GLY A 258 -25.58 -15.29 -1.75
N GLU A 259 -24.83 -15.76 -0.76
CA GLU A 259 -24.41 -14.94 0.39
C GLU A 259 -23.06 -14.27 0.16
N PHE A 260 -22.80 -13.24 0.96
CA PHE A 260 -21.51 -12.54 1.04
C PHE A 260 -20.85 -12.81 2.39
N LEU A 261 -19.54 -13.05 2.38
CA LEU A 261 -18.72 -13.16 3.57
C LEU A 261 -17.62 -12.10 3.52
N TYR A 262 -17.43 -11.41 4.64
CA TYR A 262 -16.37 -10.45 4.85
C TYR A 262 -15.39 -10.96 5.91
N ILE A 263 -14.09 -10.90 5.61
CA ILE A 263 -13.02 -11.29 6.52
C ILE A 263 -12.06 -10.09 6.65
N PRO A 264 -11.99 -9.45 7.82
CA PRO A 264 -11.03 -8.39 8.09
C PRO A 264 -9.58 -8.89 8.05
N ALA A 265 -8.64 -7.98 7.79
CA ALA A 265 -7.22 -8.25 7.96
C ALA A 265 -6.91 -8.69 9.41
N GLY A 266 -5.98 -9.63 9.55
CA GLY A 266 -5.48 -10.12 10.83
C GLY A 266 -6.39 -11.13 11.55
N VAL A 267 -7.54 -11.53 10.97
CA VAL A 267 -8.46 -12.49 11.60
C VAL A 267 -8.05 -13.93 11.24
N PRO A 268 -7.65 -14.76 12.22
CA PRO A 268 -7.42 -16.18 11.98
C PRO A 268 -8.72 -16.88 11.57
N HIS A 269 -8.62 -17.73 10.56
CA HIS A 269 -9.74 -18.51 10.07
C HIS A 269 -9.32 -19.82 9.41
N LEU A 270 -10.28 -20.74 9.30
CA LEU A 270 -10.12 -22.09 8.75
C LEU A 270 -11.34 -22.46 7.90
N PRO A 271 -11.32 -22.17 6.59
CA PRO A 271 -12.43 -22.49 5.70
C PRO A 271 -12.43 -23.96 5.27
N TYR A 272 -13.63 -24.52 5.10
CA TYR A 272 -13.84 -25.87 4.59
C TYR A 272 -15.16 -25.98 3.81
N ASN A 273 -15.27 -27.02 2.99
CA ASN A 273 -16.51 -27.41 2.34
C ASN A 273 -17.19 -28.51 3.17
N PRO A 274 -18.33 -28.25 3.82
CA PRO A 274 -19.04 -29.23 4.63
C PRO A 274 -19.75 -30.31 3.80
N SER A 275 -19.95 -30.08 2.50
CA SER A 275 -20.68 -31.01 1.64
C SER A 275 -19.86 -32.30 1.40
N PRO A 276 -20.49 -33.49 1.49
CA PRO A 276 -19.83 -34.76 1.18
C PRO A 276 -19.75 -35.05 -0.33
N ASP A 277 -20.55 -34.37 -1.16
CA ASP A 277 -20.74 -34.72 -2.56
C ASP A 277 -20.83 -33.52 -3.52
N GLN A 278 -20.93 -32.28 -3.02
CA GLN A 278 -21.05 -31.07 -3.83
C GLN A 278 -19.81 -30.16 -3.73
N GLU A 279 -19.32 -29.69 -4.88
CA GLU A 279 -18.29 -28.65 -4.94
C GLU A 279 -18.87 -27.29 -4.52
N ALA A 280 -18.10 -26.53 -3.74
CA ALA A 280 -18.39 -25.14 -3.47
C ALA A 280 -17.57 -24.22 -4.39
N VAL A 281 -18.25 -23.25 -5.04
CA VAL A 281 -17.63 -22.33 -5.99
C VAL A 281 -17.87 -20.90 -5.51
N ALA A 282 -16.81 -20.13 -5.32
CA ALA A 282 -16.90 -18.76 -4.84
C ALA A 282 -16.05 -17.80 -5.67
N VAL A 283 -16.48 -16.54 -5.75
CA VAL A 283 -15.60 -15.42 -6.13
C VAL A 283 -15.04 -14.82 -4.86
N LEU A 284 -13.73 -14.59 -4.82
CA LEU A 284 -13.08 -13.86 -3.75
C LEU A 284 -12.40 -12.61 -4.30
N ALA A 285 -12.49 -11.50 -3.58
CA ALA A 285 -11.85 -10.23 -3.88
C ALA A 285 -11.06 -9.76 -2.66
N ARG A 286 -9.89 -9.14 -2.89
CA ARG A 286 -8.97 -8.71 -1.84
C ARG A 286 -8.22 -7.45 -2.23
N THR A 287 -7.74 -6.73 -1.21
CA THR A 287 -6.93 -5.50 -1.37
C THR A 287 -5.43 -5.76 -1.57
N ASP A 288 -4.98 -7.01 -1.42
CA ASP A 288 -3.65 -7.45 -1.87
C ASP A 288 -3.74 -7.80 -3.37
N PRO A 289 -3.06 -7.07 -4.27
CA PRO A 289 -3.15 -7.31 -5.70
C PRO A 289 -2.43 -8.59 -6.15
N ASN A 290 -1.63 -9.24 -5.30
CA ASN A 290 -0.81 -10.38 -5.70
C ASN A 290 -1.61 -11.67 -5.89
N GLU A 291 -1.30 -12.46 -6.92
CA GLU A 291 -1.92 -13.75 -7.19
C GLU A 291 -1.75 -14.71 -5.99
N GLN A 292 -0.52 -14.80 -5.48
CA GLN A 292 -0.26 -15.43 -4.20
C GLN A 292 -0.42 -14.40 -3.09
N GLU A 293 -1.47 -14.56 -2.28
CA GLU A 293 -1.75 -13.66 -1.16
C GLU A 293 -0.71 -13.71 -0.04
N SER A 294 -0.58 -12.58 0.64
CA SER A 294 0.16 -12.40 1.89
C SER A 294 -0.51 -13.15 3.04
N VAL A 295 -0.17 -14.43 3.17
CA VAL A 295 -0.78 -15.31 4.16
C VAL A 295 0.22 -15.82 5.16
N ARG A 296 -0.14 -15.69 6.44
CA ARG A 296 0.54 -16.35 7.54
C ARG A 296 -0.23 -17.60 7.93
N LEU A 297 0.42 -18.74 7.73
CA LEU A 297 -0.09 -20.03 8.22
C LEU A 297 0.00 -20.06 9.75
N LEU A 298 -0.97 -20.72 10.37
CA LEU A 298 -1.07 -20.86 11.82
C LEU A 298 -1.17 -22.35 12.21
N PRO A 299 -0.09 -23.15 12.03
CA PRO A 299 -0.09 -24.57 12.36
C PRO A 299 -0.52 -24.85 13.81
N GLU A 300 -0.22 -23.94 14.73
CA GLU A 300 -0.61 -24.01 16.14
C GLU A 300 -2.13 -24.07 16.35
N LEU A 301 -2.92 -23.50 15.43
CA LEU A 301 -4.38 -23.53 15.49
C LEU A 301 -4.99 -24.77 14.82
N GLU A 302 -4.23 -25.49 14.00
CA GLU A 302 -4.73 -26.69 13.31
C GLU A 302 -5.09 -27.82 14.29
N GLU A 303 -4.36 -27.94 15.41
CA GLU A 303 -4.65 -28.94 16.45
C GLU A 303 -5.92 -28.60 17.24
N LEU A 304 -6.24 -27.32 17.44
CA LEU A 304 -7.47 -26.87 18.12
C LEU A 304 -8.71 -27.22 17.29
N ALA A 305 -8.64 -27.06 15.97
CA ALA A 305 -9.73 -27.41 15.07
C ALA A 305 -10.01 -28.94 14.99
N ARG A 306 -9.01 -29.79 15.26
CA ARG A 306 -9.22 -31.25 15.39
C ARG A 306 -10.03 -31.62 16.64
N MET A 307 -9.92 -30.83 17.71
CA MET A 307 -10.65 -31.07 18.96
C MET A 307 -12.09 -30.55 18.93
N ALA A 308 -12.41 -29.62 18.03
CA ALA A 308 -13.72 -28.97 17.91
C ALA A 308 -14.69 -29.68 16.93
N SER A 309 -14.36 -30.87 16.43
CA SER A 309 -15.22 -31.56 15.45
C SER A 309 -16.54 -32.06 16.06
N ILE A 310 -17.64 -31.70 15.39
CA ILE A 310 -19.02 -32.17 15.56
C ILE A 310 -19.12 -33.64 15.18
#